data_AF-A0A1D9MIQ1-F1
#
_entry.id   AF-A0A1D9MIQ1-F1
#
_cell.length_a   1.000
_cell.length_b   1.000
_cell.length_c   1.000
_cell.angle_alpha   90.00
_cell.angle_beta   90.00
_cell.angle_gamma   90.00
#
_symmetry.space_group_name_H-M   'P 1'
#
loop_
_entity.id
_entity.type
_entity.pdbx_description
1 polymer ?
#
loop_
_entity_poly.entity_id
_entity_poly.type
_entity_poly.pdbx_seq_one_letter_code
_entity_poly.pdbx_strand_id
1 'polypeptide(L)'
;MKTPLTAITVLSAAAIALTPLPLTSTPVAEAAYRPRPTLVSAPKVGGKFVDVPKNMLFSGEMAWLANARISTGWEGKRGREYRPLNQIERQAMAAFLYRLAGMDRSGYRPPKRPTFKDVPRGSQFYKQVEWMASTGITTGWKRGKDRYFGPHGAVNRDAMAAFLARFVKKYPSRVSPAIVALGQPGKQGSGRVFRDVPAKMQFSAEMEWLRKTEVSTGWKRGKNRFYRPLEPIRRDAMAAFLYRLKFNRFAEPTAAEMADARKTVTKSCWVAPNMSDFWNRKNLECEFTRYNYAINKAANERIRKEKLQEFSMYVGNPRDIIDEILIFPTIKSFGIMGTKATSVPNFSRMPNVTHLILKGNQLRSLPNFSHLPKLTHLNVNENQLRSLPNFTHLPKLYNLEAERNQLSSVPNFSKIPQLSYLEVSSNKLKALPDFRYARELFTLKVESNQLTALPDFRSTNLRVIHADKNRISKVPNWKNLRNLQSLYLKNNQIKSMPNFYYMDELKYVHLQNNPLKKCPTFPDSLRRIKVSC
;
A
#
# COMPACT_ATOMS: atom_id res chain seq x y z
N MET A 1 -11.38 87.24 22.83
CA MET A 1 -11.16 86.15 23.80
C MET A 1 -10.36 85.04 23.14
N LYS A 2 -9.04 85.06 23.29
CA LYS A 2 -8.12 83.99 22.90
C LYS A 2 -7.07 83.90 24.00
N THR A 3 -7.17 82.87 24.82
CA THR A 3 -6.18 82.50 25.84
C THR A 3 -5.07 81.65 25.21
N PRO A 4 -3.82 81.77 25.66
CA PRO A 4 -2.68 81.00 25.16
C PRO A 4 -2.57 79.62 25.84
N LEU A 5 -1.89 78.69 25.16
CA LEU A 5 -1.54 77.36 25.65
C LEU A 5 -0.64 77.45 26.90
N THR A 6 -1.00 76.69 27.94
CA THR A 6 -0.13 76.38 29.08
C THR A 6 0.78 75.20 28.77
N ALA A 7 2.07 75.41 29.01
CA ALA A 7 3.10 74.38 29.09
C ALA A 7 3.17 73.82 30.51
N ILE A 8 3.42 72.51 30.69
CA ILE A 8 4.20 71.98 31.83
C ILE A 8 5.05 70.78 31.35
N THR A 9 6.34 71.07 31.30
CA THR A 9 7.59 70.34 31.59
C THR A 9 7.63 68.82 31.83
N VAL A 10 8.70 68.24 31.25
CA VAL A 10 9.31 66.92 31.43
C VAL A 10 9.99 66.78 32.80
N LEU A 11 9.97 65.58 33.39
CA LEU A 11 11.01 65.05 34.30
C LEU A 11 11.08 63.52 34.23
N SER A 12 12.26 62.99 34.57
CA SER A 12 12.89 61.75 34.08
C SER A 12 12.64 60.47 34.89
N ALA A 13 13.13 59.35 34.31
CA ALA A 13 13.59 58.04 34.83
C ALA A 13 13.78 57.89 36.37
N ALA A 14 13.63 56.73 37.04
CA ALA A 14 13.87 55.34 36.65
C ALA A 14 13.19 54.31 37.59
N ALA A 15 12.95 53.11 37.03
CA ALA A 15 12.96 51.72 37.57
C ALA A 15 12.55 51.38 39.02
N ILE A 16 11.56 50.49 39.15
CA ILE A 16 11.62 49.31 40.05
C ILE A 16 11.09 48.07 39.30
N ALA A 17 11.86 46.99 39.37
CA ALA A 17 11.64 45.71 38.73
C ALA A 17 10.52 44.87 39.38
N LEU A 18 9.77 44.14 38.56
CA LEU A 18 9.08 42.92 38.97
C LEU A 18 9.54 41.78 38.05
N THR A 19 10.07 40.74 38.69
CA THR A 19 10.63 39.55 38.09
C THR A 19 9.55 38.72 37.38
N PRO A 20 9.80 38.19 36.18
CA PRO A 20 8.87 37.27 35.53
C PRO A 20 8.92 35.89 36.20
N LEU A 21 7.74 35.40 36.60
CA LEU A 21 7.50 34.02 37.03
C LEU A 21 7.92 33.02 35.93
N PRO A 22 8.51 31.88 36.28
CA PRO A 22 8.93 30.89 35.30
C PRO A 22 7.71 30.16 34.73
N LEU A 23 7.42 30.38 33.44
CA LEU A 23 6.49 29.54 32.68
C LEU A 23 7.18 28.21 32.35
N THR A 24 7.15 27.28 33.29
CA THR A 24 7.35 25.86 33.00
C THR A 24 6.07 25.31 32.36
N SER A 25 5.96 25.41 31.04
CA SER A 25 5.09 24.51 30.28
C SER A 25 5.90 23.87 29.16
N THR A 26 6.18 22.58 29.37
CA THR A 26 6.76 21.69 28.36
C THR A 26 5.91 21.72 27.09
N PRO A 27 6.49 21.82 25.89
CA PRO A 27 5.73 21.65 24.67
C PRO A 27 5.24 20.20 24.60
N VAL A 28 3.91 20.03 24.72
CA VAL A 28 3.25 18.78 24.39
C VAL A 28 3.45 18.58 22.89
N ALA A 29 4.27 17.59 22.53
CA ALA A 29 4.48 17.20 21.15
C ALA A 29 3.14 16.84 20.51
N GLU A 30 2.66 17.71 19.62
CA GLU A 30 1.44 17.51 18.85
C GLU A 30 1.70 16.40 17.81
N ALA A 31 1.41 15.16 18.20
CA ALA A 31 1.60 13.99 17.37
C ALA A 31 0.57 14.01 16.23
N ALA A 32 1.00 14.41 15.03
CA ALA A 32 0.24 14.21 13.80
C ALA A 32 -0.30 12.77 13.74
N TYR A 33 -1.62 12.63 13.68
CA TYR A 33 -2.31 11.35 13.65
C TYR A 33 -1.82 10.54 12.43
N ARG A 34 -0.98 9.52 12.68
CA ARG A 34 -0.62 8.52 11.69
C ARG A 34 -1.54 7.32 11.91
N PRO A 35 -2.49 7.03 11.00
CA PRO A 35 -3.38 5.90 11.19
C PRO A 35 -2.53 4.63 11.33
N ARG A 36 -2.74 3.90 12.42
CA ARG A 36 -2.04 2.63 12.63
C ARG A 36 -2.56 1.62 11.60
N PRO A 37 -1.70 0.82 10.96
CA PRO A 37 -2.20 -0.29 10.17
C PRO A 37 -3.08 -1.19 11.02
N THR A 38 -4.16 -1.66 10.44
CA THR A 38 -5.03 -2.67 11.01
C THR A 38 -4.52 -4.04 10.61
N LEU A 39 -4.39 -4.91 11.59
CA LEU A 39 -4.06 -6.31 11.39
C LEU A 39 -5.22 -7.00 10.65
N VAL A 40 -4.94 -7.57 9.48
CA VAL A 40 -5.91 -8.34 8.71
C VAL A 40 -5.60 -9.82 8.84
N SER A 41 -6.61 -10.61 9.22
CA SER A 41 -6.54 -12.07 9.29
C SER A 41 -7.30 -12.69 8.12
N ALA A 42 -6.84 -13.85 7.65
CA ALA A 42 -7.55 -14.58 6.62
C ALA A 42 -8.79 -15.29 7.21
N PRO A 43 -9.86 -15.47 6.43
CA PRO A 43 -10.99 -16.30 6.85
C PRO A 43 -10.52 -17.74 7.09
N LYS A 44 -10.90 -18.32 8.24
CA LYS A 44 -10.60 -19.72 8.56
C LYS A 44 -11.28 -20.66 7.56
N VAL A 45 -10.49 -21.23 6.67
CA VAL A 45 -10.89 -22.26 5.68
C VAL A 45 -10.02 -23.50 5.89
N GLY A 46 -10.57 -24.68 5.66
CA GLY A 46 -9.85 -25.96 5.72
C GLY A 46 -9.77 -26.62 4.35
N GLY A 47 -9.02 -27.71 4.24
CA GLY A 47 -9.10 -28.62 3.09
C GLY A 47 -8.21 -28.31 1.89
N LYS A 48 -7.32 -27.30 1.95
CA LYS A 48 -6.27 -27.11 0.92
C LYS A 48 -5.04 -27.97 1.16
N PHE A 49 -4.73 -28.22 2.43
CA PHE A 49 -3.76 -29.21 2.85
C PHE A 49 -4.45 -30.17 3.81
N VAL A 50 -4.12 -31.45 3.72
CA VAL A 50 -4.82 -32.53 4.43
C VAL A 50 -4.59 -32.48 5.94
N ASP A 51 -3.49 -31.86 6.37
CA ASP A 51 -3.05 -31.69 7.75
C ASP A 51 -3.39 -30.32 8.35
N VAL A 52 -4.18 -29.49 7.65
CA VAL A 52 -4.60 -28.16 8.11
C VAL A 52 -6.12 -28.13 8.33
N PRO A 53 -6.61 -28.42 9.54
CA PRO A 53 -8.03 -28.37 9.84
C PRO A 53 -8.52 -26.91 9.91
N LYS A 54 -9.80 -26.70 9.57
CA LYS A 54 -10.41 -25.36 9.46
C LYS A 54 -10.26 -24.51 10.73
N ASN A 55 -10.36 -25.13 11.90
CA ASN A 55 -10.30 -24.44 13.20
C ASN A 55 -8.87 -24.06 13.63
N MET A 56 -7.83 -24.64 13.01
CA MET A 56 -6.43 -24.37 13.32
C MET A 56 -6.10 -22.88 13.24
N LEU A 57 -5.18 -22.44 14.11
CA LEU A 57 -4.64 -21.10 14.04
C LEU A 57 -3.94 -20.90 12.68
N PHE A 58 -4.24 -19.78 12.03
CA PHE A 58 -3.72 -19.43 10.69
C PHE A 58 -4.14 -20.35 9.53
N SER A 59 -5.18 -21.17 9.69
CA SER A 59 -5.73 -22.04 8.62
C SER A 59 -6.05 -21.27 7.34
N GLY A 60 -6.65 -20.08 7.49
CA GLY A 60 -6.96 -19.20 6.36
C GLY A 60 -5.73 -18.70 5.62
N GLU A 61 -4.68 -18.31 6.35
CA GLU A 61 -3.44 -17.79 5.80
C GLU A 61 -2.66 -18.88 5.07
N MET A 62 -2.66 -20.10 5.61
CA MET A 62 -2.07 -21.27 4.95
C MET A 62 -2.82 -21.65 3.67
N ALA A 63 -4.15 -21.60 3.69
CA ALA A 63 -4.96 -21.80 2.49
C ALA A 63 -4.74 -20.69 1.46
N TRP A 64 -4.57 -19.44 1.89
CA TRP A 64 -4.19 -18.34 1.01
C TRP A 64 -2.84 -18.60 0.34
N LEU A 65 -1.82 -19.04 1.09
CA LEU A 65 -0.52 -19.39 0.51
C LEU A 65 -0.66 -20.46 -0.57
N ALA A 66 -1.51 -21.48 -0.37
CA ALA A 66 -1.78 -22.51 -1.37
C ALA A 66 -2.45 -21.93 -2.61
N ASN A 67 -3.53 -21.16 -2.44
CA ASN A 67 -4.30 -20.57 -3.53
C ASN A 67 -3.47 -19.58 -4.36
N ALA A 68 -2.60 -18.80 -3.70
CA ALA A 68 -1.66 -17.89 -4.34
C ALA A 68 -0.46 -18.61 -4.97
N ARG A 69 -0.38 -19.95 -4.85
CA ARG A 69 0.74 -20.81 -5.24
C ARG A 69 2.08 -20.40 -4.61
N ILE A 70 2.03 -19.71 -3.47
CA ILE A 70 3.22 -19.33 -2.70
C ILE A 70 3.73 -20.51 -1.89
N SER A 71 2.87 -21.40 -1.42
CA SER A 71 3.26 -22.70 -0.88
C SER A 71 2.65 -23.81 -1.72
N THR A 72 3.44 -24.81 -2.06
CA THR A 72 2.99 -26.02 -2.77
C THR A 72 2.73 -27.19 -1.81
N GLY A 73 3.16 -27.09 -0.55
CA GLY A 73 3.17 -28.20 0.39
C GLY A 73 4.08 -29.36 -0.03
N TRP A 74 3.97 -30.46 0.70
CA TRP A 74 4.58 -31.75 0.38
C TRP A 74 3.53 -32.73 -0.07
N GLU A 75 3.91 -33.63 -0.96
CA GLU A 75 3.05 -34.75 -1.35
C GLU A 75 3.09 -35.82 -0.26
N GLY A 76 1.92 -36.13 0.31
CA GLY A 76 1.73 -37.16 1.32
C GLY A 76 0.74 -38.22 0.83
N LYS A 77 0.65 -39.34 1.55
CA LYS A 77 -0.17 -40.51 1.15
C LYS A 77 -1.66 -40.19 0.96
N ARG A 78 -2.18 -39.19 1.68
CA ARG A 78 -3.60 -38.79 1.66
C ARG A 78 -3.86 -37.50 0.87
N GLY A 79 -2.83 -36.91 0.28
CA GLY A 79 -2.87 -35.62 -0.39
C GLY A 79 -1.75 -34.68 0.09
N ARG A 80 -1.80 -33.40 -0.32
CA ARG A 80 -0.73 -32.46 0.02
C ARG A 80 -0.79 -32.01 1.49
N GLU A 81 0.36 -31.99 2.15
CA GLU A 81 0.55 -31.55 3.53
C GLU A 81 1.25 -30.17 3.59
N TYR A 82 0.90 -29.34 4.56
CA TYR A 82 1.57 -28.06 4.82
C TYR A 82 2.61 -28.13 5.92
N ARG A 83 2.48 -29.07 6.86
CA ARG A 83 3.29 -29.26 8.06
C ARG A 83 3.38 -27.99 8.90
N PRO A 84 2.25 -27.46 9.39
CA PRO A 84 2.14 -26.12 10.00
C PRO A 84 3.06 -25.91 11.20
N LEU A 85 3.20 -26.96 12.00
CA LEU A 85 3.91 -26.93 13.26
C LEU A 85 5.43 -27.08 13.12
N ASN A 86 5.91 -27.46 11.93
CA ASN A 86 7.33 -27.62 11.65
C ASN A 86 8.02 -26.27 11.52
N GLN A 87 9.31 -26.23 11.88
CA GLN A 87 10.16 -25.09 11.61
C GLN A 87 10.35 -24.90 10.10
N ILE A 88 10.49 -23.65 9.66
CA ILE A 88 10.76 -23.37 8.25
C ILE A 88 12.26 -23.40 7.98
N GLU A 89 12.66 -24.24 7.02
CA GLU A 89 14.01 -24.20 6.46
C GLU A 89 14.26 -22.90 5.69
N ARG A 90 15.49 -22.40 5.73
CA ARG A 90 15.88 -21.15 5.09
C ARG A 90 15.71 -21.15 3.58
N GLN A 91 15.93 -22.28 2.92
CA GLN A 91 15.67 -22.41 1.49
C GLN A 91 14.16 -22.37 1.16
N ALA A 92 13.31 -22.91 2.03
CA ALA A 92 11.87 -22.85 1.86
C ALA A 92 11.36 -21.40 2.00
N MET A 93 11.95 -20.62 2.91
CA MET A 93 11.71 -19.16 2.98
C MET A 93 12.06 -18.47 1.66
N ALA A 94 13.22 -18.77 1.07
CA ALA A 94 13.63 -18.18 -0.21
C ALA A 94 12.59 -18.49 -1.30
N ALA A 95 12.08 -19.73 -1.32
CA ALA A 95 11.03 -20.12 -2.25
C ALA A 95 9.72 -19.36 -2.03
N PHE A 96 9.30 -19.15 -0.78
CA PHE A 96 8.08 -18.40 -0.47
C PHE A 96 8.21 -16.95 -0.93
N LEU A 97 9.32 -16.29 -0.62
CA LEU A 97 9.57 -14.90 -1.02
C LEU A 97 9.70 -14.75 -2.54
N TYR A 98 10.35 -15.70 -3.21
CA TYR A 98 10.47 -15.71 -4.69
C TYR A 98 9.08 -15.70 -5.36
N ARG A 99 8.18 -16.55 -4.87
CA ARG A 99 6.81 -16.65 -5.41
C ARG A 99 5.94 -15.47 -5.02
N LEU A 100 6.08 -14.96 -3.80
CA LEU A 100 5.40 -13.73 -3.36
C LEU A 100 5.83 -12.50 -4.21
N ALA A 101 7.10 -12.45 -4.65
CA ALA A 101 7.58 -11.45 -5.57
C ALA A 101 7.07 -11.62 -7.02
N GLY A 102 6.36 -12.72 -7.30
CA GLY A 102 5.84 -13.09 -8.62
C GLY A 102 6.94 -13.54 -9.59
N MET A 103 8.06 -14.06 -9.07
CA MET A 103 9.23 -14.36 -9.88
C MET A 103 9.10 -15.64 -10.70
N ASP A 104 8.13 -16.50 -10.42
CA ASP A 104 7.87 -17.72 -11.21
C ASP A 104 7.59 -17.41 -12.69
N ARG A 105 7.11 -16.20 -13.00
CA ARG A 105 6.82 -15.73 -14.36
C ARG A 105 7.87 -14.75 -14.91
N SER A 106 8.98 -14.53 -14.20
CA SER A 106 9.97 -13.50 -14.53
C SER A 106 11.01 -13.93 -15.56
N GLY A 107 11.13 -15.24 -15.84
CA GLY A 107 12.22 -15.78 -16.65
C GLY A 107 13.61 -15.68 -16.00
N TYR A 108 13.71 -15.38 -14.70
CA TYR A 108 14.99 -15.27 -13.99
C TYR A 108 15.85 -16.54 -14.15
N ARG A 109 17.09 -16.34 -14.61
CA ARG A 109 18.10 -17.39 -14.78
C ARG A 109 19.18 -17.24 -13.71
N PRO A 110 19.39 -18.25 -12.83
CA PRO A 110 20.44 -18.17 -11.83
C PRO A 110 21.84 -18.26 -12.47
N PRO A 111 22.88 -17.72 -11.82
CA PRO A 111 24.24 -17.75 -12.34
C PRO A 111 24.76 -19.19 -12.51
N LYS A 112 25.77 -19.37 -13.38
CA LYS A 112 26.45 -20.67 -13.55
C LYS A 112 27.40 -21.00 -12.41
N ARG A 113 27.95 -19.97 -11.74
CA ARG A 113 28.82 -20.10 -10.57
C ARG A 113 27.99 -19.77 -9.32
N PRO A 114 27.82 -20.71 -8.37
CA PRO A 114 27.06 -20.47 -7.14
C PRO A 114 27.58 -19.28 -6.31
N THR A 115 26.67 -18.45 -5.82
CA THR A 115 26.99 -17.36 -4.88
C THR A 115 27.34 -17.89 -3.50
N PHE A 116 26.71 -18.99 -3.09
CA PHE A 116 26.94 -19.66 -1.81
C PHE A 116 27.55 -21.04 -2.02
N LYS A 117 28.60 -21.34 -1.26
CA LYS A 117 29.36 -22.59 -1.37
C LYS A 117 28.55 -23.82 -1.00
N ASP A 118 27.61 -23.68 -0.08
CA ASP A 118 26.71 -24.74 0.43
C ASP A 118 25.38 -24.84 -0.34
N VAL A 119 25.25 -24.17 -1.48
CA VAL A 119 24.05 -24.26 -2.34
C VAL A 119 24.48 -24.57 -3.78
N PRO A 120 24.88 -25.81 -4.08
CA PRO A 120 25.27 -26.22 -5.43
C PRO A 120 24.08 -26.13 -6.40
N ARG A 121 24.39 -26.12 -7.72
CA ARG A 121 23.38 -25.93 -8.78
C ARG A 121 22.24 -26.96 -8.78
N GLY A 122 22.51 -28.17 -8.28
CA GLY A 122 21.52 -29.24 -8.16
C GLY A 122 20.55 -29.09 -6.98
N SER A 123 20.75 -28.11 -6.09
CA SER A 123 19.86 -27.92 -4.95
C SER A 123 18.43 -27.56 -5.40
N GLN A 124 17.43 -28.15 -4.73
CA GLN A 124 16.00 -27.97 -5.04
C GLN A 124 15.57 -26.51 -5.21
N PHE A 125 16.11 -25.62 -4.38
CA PHE A 125 15.80 -24.19 -4.40
C PHE A 125 16.96 -23.30 -4.85
N TYR A 126 17.93 -23.86 -5.61
CA TYR A 126 19.11 -23.13 -6.10
C TYR A 126 18.73 -21.78 -6.73
N LYS A 127 17.77 -21.82 -7.67
CA LYS A 127 17.27 -20.63 -8.36
C LYS A 127 16.74 -19.56 -7.40
N GLN A 128 15.96 -19.95 -6.40
CA GLN A 128 15.31 -19.04 -5.48
C GLN A 128 16.32 -18.44 -4.49
N VAL A 129 17.31 -19.22 -4.07
CA VAL A 129 18.40 -18.74 -3.21
C VAL A 129 19.28 -17.74 -3.95
N GLU A 130 19.68 -18.04 -5.18
CA GLU A 130 20.46 -17.11 -6.03
C GLU A 130 19.70 -15.81 -6.30
N TRP A 131 18.40 -15.90 -6.58
CA TRP A 131 17.56 -14.72 -6.70
C TRP A 131 17.53 -13.90 -5.41
N MET A 132 17.34 -14.56 -4.26
CA MET A 132 17.30 -13.90 -2.95
C MET A 132 18.62 -13.19 -2.65
N ALA A 133 19.76 -13.73 -3.12
CA ALA A 133 21.07 -13.10 -3.00
C ALA A 133 21.23 -11.91 -3.95
N SER A 134 20.89 -12.08 -5.23
CA SER A 134 21.01 -11.03 -6.25
C SER A 134 20.14 -9.79 -5.96
N THR A 135 19.08 -9.99 -5.18
CA THR A 135 18.17 -8.93 -4.75
C THR A 135 18.59 -8.25 -3.45
N GLY A 136 19.61 -8.79 -2.76
CA GLY A 136 20.06 -8.33 -1.45
C GLY A 136 19.14 -8.71 -0.30
N ILE A 137 18.12 -9.56 -0.52
CA ILE A 137 17.22 -10.01 0.55
C ILE A 137 17.97 -10.92 1.52
N THR A 138 18.86 -11.78 1.02
CA THR A 138 19.81 -12.53 1.85
C THR A 138 21.24 -12.12 1.57
N THR A 139 22.04 -11.99 2.62
CA THR A 139 23.49 -11.81 2.55
C THR A 139 24.25 -13.10 2.79
N GLY A 140 23.58 -14.13 3.34
CA GLY A 140 24.24 -15.31 3.91
C GLY A 140 25.25 -14.94 5.00
N TRP A 141 26.15 -15.86 5.30
CA TRP A 141 27.26 -15.68 6.23
C TRP A 141 28.58 -15.79 5.48
N LYS A 142 29.48 -14.84 5.70
CA LYS A 142 30.85 -14.90 5.19
C LYS A 142 31.70 -15.73 6.17
N ARG A 143 32.41 -16.73 5.67
CA ARG A 143 33.39 -17.50 6.43
C ARG A 143 34.67 -17.59 5.58
N GLY A 144 35.69 -16.83 5.97
CA GLY A 144 36.88 -16.60 5.14
C GLY A 144 36.52 -15.91 3.82
N LYS A 145 36.98 -16.46 2.69
CA LYS A 145 36.66 -15.97 1.34
C LYS A 145 35.29 -16.39 0.82
N ASP A 146 34.68 -17.42 1.43
CA ASP A 146 33.45 -18.03 0.95
C ASP A 146 32.21 -17.48 1.66
N ARG A 147 31.06 -17.56 0.98
CA ARG A 147 29.75 -17.25 1.55
C ARG A 147 28.90 -18.51 1.67
N TYR A 148 28.14 -18.61 2.74
CA TYR A 148 27.26 -19.74 3.06
C TYR A 148 25.84 -19.25 3.26
N PHE A 149 24.86 -20.02 2.82
CA PHE A 149 23.44 -19.70 2.95
C PHE A 149 22.76 -20.47 4.09
N GLY A 150 23.21 -21.69 4.40
CA GLY A 150 22.59 -22.61 5.36
C GLY A 150 21.18 -23.06 4.94
N PRO A 151 21.02 -23.75 3.80
CA PRO A 151 19.71 -24.00 3.18
C PRO A 151 18.74 -24.78 4.08
N HIS A 152 19.22 -25.83 4.76
CA HIS A 152 18.42 -26.70 5.62
C HIS A 152 18.28 -26.20 7.06
N GLY A 153 19.01 -25.13 7.42
CA GLY A 153 18.91 -24.55 8.75
C GLY A 153 17.56 -23.86 8.96
N ALA A 154 17.03 -23.95 10.17
CA ALA A 154 15.83 -23.22 10.54
C ALA A 154 16.07 -21.69 10.51
N VAL A 155 15.03 -20.93 10.21
CA VAL A 155 15.10 -19.46 10.24
C VAL A 155 14.63 -18.93 11.58
N ASN A 156 15.54 -18.29 12.32
CA ASN A 156 15.18 -17.54 13.52
C ASN A 156 14.33 -16.30 13.17
N ARG A 157 13.50 -15.88 14.13
CA ARG A 157 12.51 -14.82 13.92
C ARG A 157 13.15 -13.46 13.63
N ASP A 158 14.30 -13.16 14.24
CA ASP A 158 15.11 -11.97 13.95
C ASP A 158 15.60 -11.92 12.48
N ALA A 159 16.14 -13.02 11.97
CA ALA A 159 16.60 -13.14 10.60
C ALA A 159 15.42 -13.02 9.61
N MET A 160 14.27 -13.59 9.94
CA MET A 160 13.05 -13.37 9.18
C MET A 160 12.67 -11.88 9.15
N ALA A 161 12.73 -11.16 10.28
CA ALA A 161 12.42 -9.73 10.29
C ALA A 161 13.28 -8.96 9.30
N ALA A 162 14.57 -9.28 9.27
CA ALA A 162 15.52 -8.71 8.32
C ALA A 162 15.19 -9.07 6.86
N PHE A 163 14.81 -10.32 6.58
CA PHE A 163 14.38 -10.73 5.25
C PHE A 163 13.12 -10.00 4.79
N LEU A 164 12.11 -9.87 5.65
CA LEU A 164 10.85 -9.19 5.30
C LEU A 164 11.05 -7.70 5.08
N ALA A 165 11.86 -7.03 5.93
CA ALA A 165 12.20 -5.63 5.73
C ALA A 165 12.88 -5.39 4.37
N ARG A 166 13.92 -6.19 4.06
CA ARG A 166 14.62 -6.10 2.76
C ARG A 166 13.72 -6.48 1.58
N PHE A 167 12.81 -7.43 1.78
CA PHE A 167 11.81 -7.79 0.77
C PHE A 167 10.88 -6.62 0.46
N VAL A 168 10.33 -5.95 1.48
CA VAL A 168 9.48 -4.76 1.30
C VAL A 168 10.23 -3.65 0.60
N LYS A 169 11.49 -3.40 0.98
CA LYS A 169 12.34 -2.41 0.30
C LYS A 169 12.51 -2.72 -1.19
N LYS A 170 12.70 -3.98 -1.54
CA LYS A 170 12.95 -4.42 -2.92
C LYS A 170 11.67 -4.50 -3.75
N TYR A 171 10.55 -4.89 -3.14
CA TYR A 171 9.28 -5.19 -3.82
C TYR A 171 8.09 -4.46 -3.16
N PRO A 172 8.08 -3.12 -3.10
CA PRO A 172 7.00 -2.37 -2.46
C PRO A 172 5.63 -2.62 -3.12
N SER A 173 5.59 -2.86 -4.45
CA SER A 173 4.35 -3.19 -5.17
C SER A 173 3.78 -4.59 -4.88
N ARG A 174 4.53 -5.44 -4.18
CA ARG A 174 4.10 -6.81 -3.85
C ARG A 174 3.50 -6.92 -2.45
N VAL A 175 3.54 -5.86 -1.66
CA VAL A 175 3.09 -5.82 -0.27
C VAL A 175 2.01 -4.73 -0.08
N SER A 176 1.44 -4.65 1.12
CA SER A 176 0.42 -3.66 1.41
C SER A 176 0.96 -2.22 1.35
N PRO A 177 0.21 -1.28 0.74
CA PRO A 177 0.50 0.16 0.81
C PRO A 177 0.64 0.69 2.23
N ALA A 178 -0.14 0.17 3.19
CA ALA A 178 -0.07 0.61 4.59
C ALA A 178 1.29 0.27 5.25
N ILE A 179 1.95 -0.78 4.78
CA ILE A 179 3.29 -1.15 5.25
C ILE A 179 4.35 -0.28 4.57
N VAL A 180 4.20 -0.05 3.26
CA VAL A 180 5.11 0.83 2.50
C VAL A 180 5.08 2.25 3.06
N ALA A 181 3.91 2.76 3.40
CA ALA A 181 3.71 4.10 3.96
C ALA A 181 4.40 4.32 5.32
N LEU A 182 4.64 3.26 6.10
CA LEU A 182 5.39 3.37 7.36
C LEU A 182 6.92 3.39 7.17
N GLY A 183 7.39 3.25 5.93
CA GLY A 183 8.80 3.31 5.58
C GLY A 183 9.60 2.10 6.04
N GLN A 184 10.92 2.22 5.96
CA GLN A 184 11.87 1.17 6.33
C GLN A 184 12.19 1.20 7.84
N PRO A 185 12.61 0.06 8.42
CA PRO A 185 13.21 0.03 9.75
C PRO A 185 14.32 1.07 9.92
N GLY A 186 14.41 1.65 11.11
CA GLY A 186 15.52 2.55 11.47
C GLY A 186 16.86 1.81 11.54
N LYS A 187 17.94 2.54 11.83
CA LYS A 187 19.27 1.90 12.01
C LYS A 187 19.34 1.01 13.25
N GLN A 188 18.55 1.33 14.28
CA GLN A 188 18.55 0.65 15.56
C GLN A 188 17.17 0.72 16.21
N GLY A 189 16.78 -0.35 16.90
CA GLY A 189 15.53 -0.40 17.67
C GLY A 189 15.62 0.46 18.93
N SER A 190 14.46 0.85 19.47
CA SER A 190 14.35 1.59 20.72
C SER A 190 14.64 0.74 21.96
N GLY A 191 14.48 -0.58 21.87
CA GLY A 191 14.53 -1.50 23.00
C GLY A 191 13.28 -1.45 23.90
N ARG A 192 12.24 -0.71 23.48
CA ARG A 192 11.05 -0.44 24.30
C ARG A 192 9.79 -1.16 23.79
N VAL A 193 9.80 -1.65 22.55
CA VAL A 193 8.61 -2.24 21.92
C VAL A 193 8.39 -3.69 22.37
N PHE A 194 9.47 -4.46 22.50
CA PHE A 194 9.47 -5.83 23.00
C PHE A 194 10.46 -5.95 24.14
N ARG A 195 10.05 -6.60 25.23
CA ARG A 195 10.85 -6.71 26.46
C ARG A 195 12.11 -7.57 26.29
N ASP A 196 12.09 -8.50 25.33
CA ASP A 196 13.18 -9.41 24.99
C ASP A 196 13.98 -8.98 23.75
N VAL A 197 13.83 -7.74 23.29
CA VAL A 197 14.59 -7.18 22.16
C VAL A 197 15.35 -5.93 22.62
N PRO A 198 16.60 -6.06 23.08
CA PRO A 198 17.44 -4.91 23.42
C PRO A 198 17.72 -4.02 22.20
N ALA A 199 17.87 -2.71 22.41
CA ALA A 199 18.15 -1.76 21.34
C ALA A 199 19.39 -2.13 20.51
N LYS A 200 20.46 -2.61 21.15
CA LYS A 200 21.73 -3.01 20.49
C LYS A 200 21.72 -4.39 19.83
N MET A 201 20.64 -5.17 19.99
CA MET A 201 20.54 -6.49 19.37
C MET A 201 20.51 -6.38 17.84
N GLN A 202 21.13 -7.35 17.17
CA GLN A 202 21.05 -7.46 15.72
C GLN A 202 19.58 -7.55 15.28
N PHE A 203 19.22 -6.78 14.26
CA PHE A 203 17.86 -6.68 13.71
C PHE A 203 16.80 -6.12 14.68
N SER A 204 17.20 -5.44 15.76
CA SER A 204 16.26 -4.82 16.71
C SER A 204 15.29 -3.87 16.02
N ALA A 205 15.77 -3.04 15.09
CA ALA A 205 14.94 -2.10 14.36
C ALA A 205 13.88 -2.80 13.49
N GLU A 206 14.26 -3.87 12.82
CA GLU A 206 13.40 -4.67 11.95
C GLU A 206 12.31 -5.37 12.75
N MET A 207 12.65 -5.92 13.91
CA MET A 207 11.68 -6.55 14.80
C MET A 207 10.65 -5.54 15.32
N GLU A 208 11.09 -4.36 15.77
CA GLU A 208 10.18 -3.29 16.20
C GLU A 208 9.34 -2.75 15.03
N TRP A 209 9.92 -2.66 13.83
CA TRP A 209 9.21 -2.26 12.62
C TRP A 209 8.10 -3.24 12.25
N LEU A 210 8.32 -4.54 12.39
CA LEU A 210 7.25 -5.54 12.21
C LEU A 210 6.08 -5.34 13.17
N ARG A 211 6.34 -4.80 14.37
CA ARG A 211 5.27 -4.43 15.29
C ARG A 211 4.53 -3.18 14.85
N LYS A 212 5.26 -2.14 14.43
CA LYS A 212 4.65 -0.88 13.95
C LYS A 212 3.74 -1.11 12.75
N THR A 213 4.11 -2.06 11.88
CA THR A 213 3.36 -2.44 10.68
C THR A 213 2.25 -3.47 10.93
N GLU A 214 2.06 -3.91 12.19
CA GLU A 214 1.16 -5.00 12.59
C GLU A 214 1.38 -6.32 11.82
N VAL A 215 2.57 -6.54 11.25
CA VAL A 215 2.95 -7.83 10.66
C VAL A 215 3.20 -8.85 11.79
N SER A 216 3.87 -8.40 12.85
CA SER A 216 4.04 -9.17 14.09
C SER A 216 3.29 -8.50 15.24
N THR A 217 2.50 -9.28 15.96
CA THR A 217 1.85 -8.84 17.21
C THR A 217 2.72 -9.07 18.45
N GLY A 218 3.75 -9.92 18.32
CA GLY A 218 4.44 -10.58 19.43
C GLY A 218 3.49 -11.38 20.34
N TRP A 219 4.04 -11.88 21.44
CA TRP A 219 3.31 -12.54 22.52
C TRP A 219 3.08 -11.56 23.66
N LYS A 220 1.83 -11.38 24.07
CA LYS A 220 1.48 -10.55 25.22
C LYS A 220 1.56 -11.40 26.49
N ARG A 221 2.30 -10.92 27.50
CA ARG A 221 2.33 -11.50 28.86
C ARG A 221 2.18 -10.35 29.86
N GLY A 222 0.99 -10.23 30.45
CA GLY A 222 0.60 -9.06 31.23
C GLY A 222 0.62 -7.77 30.39
N LYS A 223 1.27 -6.73 30.91
CA LYS A 223 1.47 -5.45 30.20
C LYS A 223 2.59 -5.52 29.14
N ASN A 224 3.44 -6.55 29.17
CA ASN A 224 4.62 -6.66 28.33
C ASN A 224 4.35 -7.47 27.04
N ARG A 225 5.15 -7.21 26.01
CA ARG A 225 5.21 -8.01 24.78
C ARG A 225 6.59 -8.60 24.56
N PHE A 226 6.62 -9.78 23.99
CA PHE A 226 7.82 -10.55 23.67
C PHE A 226 7.83 -10.88 22.18
N TYR A 227 8.99 -10.80 21.53
CA TYR A 227 9.16 -11.12 20.11
C TYR A 227 9.81 -12.49 19.88
N ARG A 228 10.63 -12.96 20.83
CA ARG A 228 11.41 -14.20 20.80
C ARG A 228 12.37 -14.26 19.60
N PRO A 229 13.37 -13.37 19.55
CA PRO A 229 14.24 -13.16 18.38
C PRO A 229 14.96 -14.43 17.91
N LEU A 230 15.53 -15.20 18.84
CA LEU A 230 16.38 -16.35 18.55
C LEU A 230 15.61 -17.66 18.42
N GLU A 231 14.29 -17.66 18.58
CA GLU A 231 13.48 -18.86 18.35
C GLU A 231 13.29 -19.09 16.85
N PRO A 232 13.42 -20.34 16.36
CA PRO A 232 13.04 -20.71 15.00
C PRO A 232 11.58 -20.42 14.71
N ILE A 233 11.28 -19.90 13.52
CA ILE A 233 9.90 -19.67 13.12
C ILE A 233 9.25 -20.93 12.54
N ARG A 234 8.03 -21.19 13.01
CA ARG A 234 7.13 -22.22 12.49
C ARG A 234 6.46 -21.80 11.18
N ARG A 235 6.08 -22.78 10.36
CA ARG A 235 5.50 -22.54 9.03
C ARG A 235 4.12 -21.88 9.08
N ASP A 236 3.31 -22.15 10.09
CA ASP A 236 2.03 -21.48 10.33
C ASP A 236 2.21 -19.97 10.61
N ALA A 237 3.16 -19.62 11.49
CA ALA A 237 3.49 -18.24 11.82
C ALA A 237 4.06 -17.50 10.61
N MET A 238 4.86 -18.16 9.77
CA MET A 238 5.30 -17.61 8.48
C MET A 238 4.12 -17.22 7.59
N ALA A 239 3.09 -18.07 7.50
CA ALA A 239 1.90 -17.77 6.71
C ALA A 239 1.20 -16.50 7.18
N ALA A 240 1.04 -16.34 8.51
CA ALA A 240 0.47 -15.15 9.10
C ALA A 240 1.28 -13.89 8.77
N PHE A 241 2.61 -13.96 8.83
CA PHE A 241 3.48 -12.83 8.54
C PHE A 241 3.36 -12.41 7.08
N LEU A 242 3.46 -13.35 6.13
CA LEU A 242 3.34 -13.04 4.70
C LEU A 242 1.94 -12.53 4.33
N TYR A 243 0.89 -13.07 4.94
CA TYR A 243 -0.47 -12.61 4.72
C TYR A 243 -0.65 -11.16 5.18
N ARG A 244 -0.22 -10.84 6.40
CA ARG A 244 -0.28 -9.47 6.93
C ARG A 244 0.59 -8.50 6.14
N LEU A 245 1.76 -8.95 5.69
CA LEU A 245 2.62 -8.20 4.79
C LEU A 245 1.87 -7.79 3.50
N LYS A 246 0.99 -8.66 3.01
CA LYS A 246 0.21 -8.43 1.80
C LYS A 246 -1.07 -7.62 2.03
N PHE A 247 -1.75 -7.81 3.15
CA PHE A 247 -3.15 -7.39 3.32
C PHE A 247 -3.45 -6.45 4.48
N ASN A 248 -2.50 -6.15 5.38
CA ASN A 248 -2.72 -5.10 6.37
C ASN A 248 -3.13 -3.80 5.67
N ARG A 249 -3.96 -2.98 6.29
CA ARG A 249 -4.47 -1.74 5.67
C ARG A 249 -4.70 -0.71 6.75
N PHE A 250 -4.71 0.58 6.42
CA PHE A 250 -5.14 1.58 7.41
C PHE A 250 -6.58 1.29 7.86
N ALA A 251 -6.88 1.54 9.13
CA ALA A 251 -8.26 1.53 9.60
C ALA A 251 -9.05 2.62 8.84
N GLU A 252 -10.32 2.36 8.55
CA GLU A 252 -11.22 3.45 8.17
C GLU A 252 -11.31 4.42 9.35
N PRO A 253 -11.10 5.72 9.16
CA PRO A 253 -11.22 6.68 10.24
C PRO A 253 -12.64 6.68 10.79
N THR A 254 -12.80 6.70 12.11
CA THR A 254 -14.12 6.76 12.75
C THR A 254 -14.82 8.08 12.42
N ALA A 255 -16.15 8.13 12.53
CA ALA A 255 -16.90 9.37 12.31
C ALA A 255 -16.42 10.51 13.23
N ALA A 256 -15.94 10.19 14.43
CA ALA A 256 -15.35 11.14 15.37
C ALA A 256 -13.95 11.63 14.92
N GLU A 257 -13.09 10.74 14.43
CA GLU A 257 -11.78 11.11 13.87
C GLU A 257 -11.91 11.87 12.54
N MET A 258 -12.92 11.55 11.73
CA MET A 258 -13.27 12.32 10.54
C MET A 258 -13.84 13.71 10.89
N ALA A 259 -14.58 13.83 11.99
CA ALA A 259 -15.10 15.10 12.49
C ALA A 259 -14.01 15.94 13.17
N ASP A 260 -13.08 15.31 13.87
CA ASP A 260 -11.90 15.96 14.45
C ASP A 260 -10.95 16.41 13.36
N ALA A 261 -10.62 15.57 12.37
CA ALA A 261 -9.86 15.98 11.19
C ALA A 261 -10.53 17.13 10.43
N ARG A 262 -11.87 17.19 10.35
CA ARG A 262 -12.61 18.35 9.80
C ARG A 262 -12.48 19.62 10.65
N LYS A 263 -12.31 19.49 11.98
CA LYS A 263 -12.07 20.60 12.92
C LYS A 263 -10.60 21.03 12.95
N THR A 264 -9.66 20.10 12.83
CA THR A 264 -8.22 20.37 12.74
C THR A 264 -7.86 20.98 11.39
N VAL A 265 -8.48 20.55 10.29
CA VAL A 265 -8.33 21.15 8.95
C VAL A 265 -8.91 22.57 8.89
N THR A 266 -9.94 22.88 9.68
CA THR A 266 -10.46 24.27 9.79
C THR A 266 -9.65 25.16 10.75
N LYS A 267 -8.79 24.61 11.62
CA LYS A 267 -7.89 25.38 12.50
C LYS A 267 -6.43 25.49 12.01
N SER A 268 -5.99 24.69 11.03
CA SER A 268 -4.60 24.68 10.54
C SER A 268 -4.35 25.52 9.29
N CYS A 269 -5.35 26.27 8.82
CA CYS A 269 -5.17 27.25 7.75
C CYS A 269 -4.96 28.66 8.31
N TRP A 270 -3.81 28.94 8.95
CA TRP A 270 -3.30 30.31 9.10
C TRP A 270 -1.78 30.35 8.96
N VAL A 271 -1.33 31.31 8.15
CA VAL A 271 0.05 31.67 7.84
C VAL A 271 0.79 32.06 9.12
N ALA A 272 1.95 31.46 9.40
CA ALA A 272 2.85 31.89 10.48
C ALA A 272 4.10 32.59 9.90
N PRO A 273 4.34 33.88 10.24
CA PRO A 273 5.52 34.63 9.85
C PRO A 273 6.61 34.47 10.92
N ASN A 274 7.46 33.45 10.80
CA ASN A 274 8.88 33.43 11.21
C ASN A 274 9.39 32.00 11.33
N MET A 275 10.55 31.78 10.73
CA MET A 275 11.02 30.47 10.28
C MET A 275 12.44 30.23 10.81
N SER A 276 12.58 29.43 11.88
CA SER A 276 13.88 28.90 12.35
C SER A 276 13.86 27.41 12.69
N ASP A 277 12.72 26.81 13.02
CA ASP A 277 12.73 25.51 13.73
C ASP A 277 12.42 24.27 12.87
N PHE A 278 12.28 24.39 11.55
CA PHE A 278 11.84 23.28 10.70
C PHE A 278 12.95 22.35 10.18
N TRP A 279 14.21 22.57 10.56
CA TRP A 279 15.36 21.82 10.02
C TRP A 279 15.86 20.72 10.96
N ASN A 280 15.10 19.64 11.16
CA ASN A 280 15.67 18.37 11.64
C ASN A 280 14.76 17.15 11.44
N ARG A 281 14.96 16.38 10.34
CA ARG A 281 14.93 14.89 10.26
C ARG A 281 15.03 14.36 8.81
N LYS A 282 15.60 13.15 8.67
CA LYS A 282 16.08 12.49 7.44
C LYS A 282 15.03 11.93 6.45
N ASN A 283 13.80 12.43 6.44
CA ASN A 283 12.81 12.15 5.39
C ASN A 283 12.07 13.46 5.12
N LEU A 284 12.42 14.14 4.04
CA LEU A 284 11.77 15.39 3.65
C LEU A 284 10.48 15.04 2.90
N GLU A 285 9.33 15.36 3.48
CA GLU A 285 8.13 15.71 2.72
C GLU A 285 8.20 17.24 2.59
N CYS A 286 8.42 17.78 1.38
CA CYS A 286 8.33 19.22 1.19
C CYS A 286 6.91 19.57 0.77
N GLU A 287 6.23 20.33 1.62
CA GLU A 287 5.03 21.08 1.27
C GLU A 287 5.48 22.50 0.93
N PHE A 288 5.39 22.89 -0.34
CA PHE A 288 5.80 24.23 -0.78
C PHE A 288 4.60 25.17 -0.73
N THR A 289 4.58 26.10 0.23
CA THR A 289 3.62 27.20 0.30
C THR A 289 4.35 28.54 0.44
N ARG A 290 4.34 29.31 -0.67
CA ARG A 290 4.80 30.70 -0.89
C ARG A 290 6.27 31.06 -0.54
N TYR A 291 6.92 31.68 -1.55
CA TYR A 291 8.15 32.48 -1.50
C TYR A 291 9.48 31.73 -1.26
N ASN A 292 10.19 31.40 -2.35
CA ASN A 292 11.51 31.95 -2.70
C ASN A 292 12.28 31.01 -3.65
N TYR A 293 12.61 31.52 -4.82
CA TYR A 293 13.59 30.99 -5.77
C TYR A 293 14.90 30.49 -5.10
N ALA A 294 15.32 31.14 -4.01
CA ALA A 294 16.51 30.76 -3.22
C ALA A 294 16.36 29.44 -2.42
N ILE A 295 15.17 29.14 -1.90
CA ILE A 295 14.89 27.90 -1.13
C ILE A 295 14.95 26.70 -2.09
N ASN A 296 14.42 26.87 -3.31
CA ASN A 296 14.50 25.87 -4.37
C ASN A 296 15.96 25.58 -4.77
N LYS A 297 16.81 26.62 -4.91
CA LYS A 297 18.24 26.42 -5.19
C LYS A 297 18.99 25.70 -4.07
N ALA A 298 18.75 26.04 -2.80
CA ALA A 298 19.40 25.42 -1.64
C ALA A 298 18.95 23.96 -1.43
N ALA A 299 17.66 23.65 -1.60
CA ALA A 299 17.17 22.28 -1.59
C ALA A 299 17.81 21.44 -2.72
N ASN A 300 18.00 22.03 -3.90
CA ASN A 300 18.63 21.38 -5.05
C ASN A 300 20.11 21.11 -4.86
N GLU A 301 20.85 22.06 -4.31
CA GLU A 301 22.26 21.87 -3.98
C GLU A 301 22.42 20.78 -2.91
N ARG A 302 21.51 20.72 -1.94
CA ARG A 302 21.52 19.68 -0.90
C ARG A 302 21.13 18.31 -1.42
N ILE A 303 20.12 18.19 -2.29
CA ILE A 303 19.76 16.92 -2.98
C ILE A 303 20.93 16.41 -3.82
N ARG A 304 21.63 17.30 -4.54
CA ARG A 304 22.84 16.96 -5.31
C ARG A 304 23.99 16.52 -4.41
N LYS A 305 24.23 17.24 -3.30
CA LYS A 305 25.31 16.96 -2.34
C LYS A 305 25.06 15.69 -1.52
N GLU A 306 23.81 15.39 -1.17
CA GLU A 306 23.44 14.26 -0.28
C GLU A 306 23.00 12.99 -1.03
N LYS A 307 22.95 12.99 -2.38
CA LYS A 307 22.59 11.82 -3.22
C LYS A 307 21.28 11.13 -2.80
N LEU A 308 20.26 11.92 -2.43
CA LEU A 308 18.96 11.40 -1.99
C LEU A 308 18.28 10.60 -3.13
N GLN A 309 17.94 9.34 -2.85
CA GLN A 309 17.53 8.38 -3.89
C GLN A 309 16.03 8.39 -4.22
N GLU A 310 15.18 8.88 -3.30
CA GLU A 310 13.73 8.89 -3.43
C GLU A 310 13.16 10.12 -2.71
N PHE A 311 12.28 10.87 -3.37
CA PHE A 311 11.63 12.05 -2.81
C PHE A 311 10.19 12.18 -3.34
N SER A 312 9.32 12.73 -2.48
CA SER A 312 7.92 13.04 -2.77
C SER A 312 7.74 14.55 -2.78
N MET A 313 7.24 15.11 -3.89
CA MET A 313 6.98 16.55 -4.01
C MET A 313 5.50 16.81 -4.14
N TYR A 314 4.95 17.68 -3.27
CA TYR A 314 3.56 18.12 -3.32
C TYR A 314 3.50 19.63 -3.49
N VAL A 315 2.83 20.09 -4.55
CA VAL A 315 2.72 21.53 -4.86
C VAL A 315 1.33 22.02 -4.52
N GLY A 316 1.24 23.16 -3.82
CA GLY A 316 0.00 23.79 -3.37
C GLY A 316 -0.60 24.86 -4.30
N ASN A 317 0.16 25.38 -5.27
CA ASN A 317 -0.32 26.41 -6.21
C ASN A 317 0.16 26.16 -7.66
N PRO A 318 -0.74 26.02 -8.64
CA PRO A 318 -0.40 25.73 -10.04
C PRO A 318 0.24 26.90 -10.80
N ARG A 319 0.13 28.16 -10.33
CA ARG A 319 0.76 29.31 -11.00
C ARG A 319 2.29 29.28 -10.97
N ASP A 320 2.89 28.51 -10.07
CA ASP A 320 4.35 28.38 -9.91
C ASP A 320 4.93 27.19 -10.71
N ILE A 321 4.11 26.50 -11.53
CA ILE A 321 4.48 25.22 -12.17
C ILE A 321 4.82 25.36 -13.67
N ILE A 322 4.63 26.53 -14.26
CA ILE A 322 4.93 26.75 -15.68
C ILE A 322 6.41 27.14 -15.81
N ASP A 323 7.19 26.21 -16.37
CA ASP A 323 8.55 26.34 -16.93
C ASP A 323 9.79 26.37 -16.03
N GLU A 324 9.71 26.68 -14.73
CA GLU A 324 10.92 26.80 -13.87
C GLU A 324 11.32 25.57 -13.04
N ILE A 325 10.61 24.44 -13.14
CA ILE A 325 10.91 23.28 -12.28
C ILE A 325 12.16 22.53 -12.78
N LEU A 326 13.17 22.57 -11.91
CA LEU A 326 14.50 22.00 -12.05
C LEU A 326 14.48 20.47 -12.25
N ILE A 327 15.56 19.97 -12.86
CA ILE A 327 15.78 18.56 -13.20
C ILE A 327 15.88 17.70 -11.92
N PHE A 328 14.96 16.73 -11.74
CA PHE A 328 15.02 15.79 -10.62
C PHE A 328 14.86 14.34 -11.06
N PRO A 329 15.92 13.69 -11.58
CA PRO A 329 15.89 12.28 -11.93
C PRO A 329 15.67 11.36 -10.71
N THR A 330 15.66 11.86 -9.47
CA THR A 330 15.47 11.04 -8.26
C THR A 330 14.03 11.01 -7.74
N ILE A 331 13.12 11.82 -8.27
CA ILE A 331 11.72 11.84 -7.82
C ILE A 331 11.03 10.52 -8.19
N LYS A 332 10.41 9.90 -7.19
CA LYS A 332 9.62 8.66 -7.36
C LYS A 332 8.13 8.86 -7.09
N SER A 333 7.76 9.88 -6.33
CA SER A 333 6.37 10.25 -6.09
C SER A 333 6.20 11.74 -6.36
N PHE A 334 5.19 12.11 -7.13
CA PHE A 334 4.87 13.50 -7.42
C PHE A 334 3.38 13.72 -7.23
N GLY A 335 3.00 14.86 -6.66
CA GLY A 335 1.61 15.21 -6.57
C GLY A 335 1.30 16.69 -6.58
N ILE A 336 0.08 16.98 -7.02
CA ILE A 336 -0.56 18.29 -6.98
C ILE A 336 -1.95 18.00 -6.45
N MET A 337 -2.32 18.54 -5.29
CA MET A 337 -3.57 18.16 -4.62
C MET A 337 -4.32 19.36 -4.09
N GLY A 338 -5.63 19.45 -4.36
CA GLY A 338 -6.47 20.50 -3.78
C GLY A 338 -6.18 21.91 -4.28
N THR A 339 -5.43 22.06 -5.37
CA THR A 339 -4.85 23.35 -5.77
C THR A 339 -5.65 24.10 -6.83
N LYS A 340 -6.79 23.54 -7.24
CA LYS A 340 -7.59 24.03 -8.38
C LYS A 340 -6.82 24.05 -9.72
N ALA A 341 -5.77 23.24 -9.86
CA ALA A 341 -5.00 23.15 -11.10
C ALA A 341 -5.86 22.75 -12.30
N THR A 342 -5.72 23.45 -13.43
CA THR A 342 -6.41 23.14 -14.68
C THR A 342 -5.53 22.37 -15.68
N SER A 343 -4.22 22.36 -15.45
CA SER A 343 -3.20 21.64 -16.22
C SER A 343 -2.17 20.98 -15.31
N VAL A 344 -1.33 20.12 -15.89
CA VAL A 344 -0.21 19.45 -15.21
C VAL A 344 1.12 19.90 -15.81
N PRO A 345 2.24 19.82 -15.06
CA PRO A 345 3.57 20.14 -15.58
C PRO A 345 4.03 19.20 -16.69
N ASN A 346 5.07 19.64 -17.41
CA ASN A 346 5.84 18.77 -18.28
C ASN A 346 6.64 17.74 -17.46
N PHE A 347 6.37 16.45 -17.69
CA PHE A 347 7.00 15.34 -16.96
C PHE A 347 8.35 14.88 -17.52
N SER A 348 8.86 15.46 -18.61
CA SER A 348 10.14 15.07 -19.27
C SER A 348 11.34 15.03 -18.33
N ARG A 349 11.34 15.87 -17.29
CA ARG A 349 12.43 15.99 -16.30
C ARG A 349 12.28 15.09 -15.07
N MET A 350 11.21 14.29 -15.01
CA MET A 350 10.91 13.39 -13.88
C MET A 350 10.66 11.94 -14.33
N PRO A 351 11.59 11.32 -15.10
CA PRO A 351 11.35 10.03 -15.75
C PRO A 351 11.24 8.83 -14.79
N ASN A 352 11.56 9.05 -13.51
CA ASN A 352 11.58 8.01 -12.47
C ASN A 352 10.35 7.99 -11.57
N VAL A 353 9.34 8.83 -11.85
CA VAL A 353 8.09 8.83 -11.09
C VAL A 353 7.38 7.49 -11.24
N THR A 354 6.97 6.97 -10.10
CA THR A 354 6.22 5.72 -9.92
C THR A 354 4.83 5.97 -9.35
N HIS A 355 4.63 7.04 -8.59
CA HIS A 355 3.35 7.43 -8.02
C HIS A 355 3.03 8.86 -8.45
N LEU A 356 1.88 9.05 -9.07
CA LEU A 356 1.41 10.37 -9.51
C LEU A 356 0.04 10.64 -8.89
N ILE A 357 -0.05 11.67 -8.05
CA ILE A 357 -1.26 12.04 -7.32
C ILE A 357 -1.70 13.43 -7.74
N LEU A 358 -2.76 13.51 -8.52
CA LEU A 358 -3.33 14.74 -9.08
C LEU A 358 -4.75 14.99 -8.53
N LYS A 359 -5.06 14.43 -7.36
CA LYS A 359 -6.40 14.42 -6.77
C LYS A 359 -6.90 15.82 -6.43
N GLY A 360 -8.20 16.09 -6.63
CA GLY A 360 -8.84 17.29 -6.08
C GLY A 360 -8.44 18.57 -6.80
N ASN A 361 -8.25 18.49 -8.12
CA ASN A 361 -7.95 19.66 -8.96
C ASN A 361 -9.11 19.92 -9.94
N GLN A 362 -8.87 20.76 -10.94
CA GLN A 362 -9.84 21.12 -11.99
C GLN A 362 -9.36 20.63 -13.37
N LEU A 363 -8.60 19.53 -13.41
CA LEU A 363 -8.05 18.99 -14.65
C LEU A 363 -9.19 18.53 -15.57
N ARG A 364 -9.18 18.99 -16.82
CA ARG A 364 -10.14 18.59 -17.85
C ARG A 364 -9.60 17.51 -18.79
N SER A 365 -8.28 17.40 -18.86
CA SER A 365 -7.54 16.42 -19.67
C SER A 365 -6.24 16.03 -18.97
N LEU A 366 -5.66 14.92 -19.40
CA LEU A 366 -4.35 14.43 -18.97
C LEU A 366 -3.41 14.34 -20.19
N PRO A 367 -2.09 14.49 -20.00
CA PRO A 367 -1.12 14.23 -21.05
C PRO A 367 -0.99 12.72 -21.32
N ASN A 368 -0.27 12.35 -22.38
CA ASN A 368 -0.05 10.94 -22.75
C ASN A 368 0.92 10.18 -21.82
N PHE A 369 1.52 10.86 -20.84
CA PHE A 369 2.50 10.31 -19.90
C PHE A 369 3.70 9.58 -20.55
N SER A 370 4.06 9.93 -21.79
CA SER A 370 5.20 9.34 -22.52
C SER A 370 6.53 9.40 -21.76
N HIS A 371 6.69 10.38 -20.88
CA HIS A 371 7.87 10.57 -20.04
C HIS A 371 7.82 9.81 -18.70
N LEU A 372 6.75 9.08 -18.39
CA LEU A 372 6.58 8.36 -17.12
C LEU A 372 6.49 6.83 -17.28
N PRO A 373 7.46 6.16 -17.93
CA PRO A 373 7.39 4.72 -18.24
C PRO A 373 7.45 3.82 -17.00
N LYS A 374 7.75 4.38 -15.82
CA LYS A 374 7.85 3.67 -14.54
C LYS A 374 6.60 3.84 -13.65
N LEU A 375 5.60 4.58 -14.11
CA LEU A 375 4.40 4.85 -13.31
C LEU A 375 3.66 3.55 -12.97
N THR A 376 3.41 3.36 -11.67
CA THR A 376 2.72 2.21 -11.09
C THR A 376 1.38 2.60 -10.49
N HIS A 377 1.25 3.83 -9.99
CA HIS A 377 0.02 4.40 -9.44
C HIS A 377 -0.31 5.74 -10.08
N LEU A 378 -1.56 5.88 -10.49
CA LEU A 378 -2.12 7.13 -10.94
C LEU A 378 -3.41 7.41 -10.17
N ASN A 379 -3.43 8.52 -9.43
CA ASN A 379 -4.62 9.02 -8.77
C ASN A 379 -5.01 10.37 -9.36
N VAL A 380 -6.15 10.42 -10.02
CA VAL A 380 -6.74 11.61 -10.63
C VAL A 380 -8.18 11.81 -10.12
N ASN A 381 -8.49 11.29 -8.93
CA ASN A 381 -9.80 11.43 -8.31
C ASN A 381 -10.19 12.91 -8.18
N GLU A 382 -11.49 13.21 -8.18
CA GLU A 382 -12.02 14.55 -7.91
C GLU A 382 -11.42 15.60 -8.87
N ASN A 383 -11.64 15.38 -10.17
CA ASN A 383 -11.25 16.30 -11.25
C ASN A 383 -12.44 16.50 -12.22
N GLN A 384 -12.19 17.12 -13.37
CA GLN A 384 -13.19 17.38 -14.42
C GLN A 384 -12.89 16.59 -15.71
N LEU A 385 -12.21 15.44 -15.61
CA LEU A 385 -11.75 14.68 -16.76
C LEU A 385 -12.92 14.10 -17.54
N ARG A 386 -12.93 14.32 -18.86
CA ARG A 386 -13.94 13.72 -19.78
C ARG A 386 -13.47 12.40 -20.38
N SER A 387 -12.16 12.19 -20.44
CA SER A 387 -11.52 10.97 -20.91
C SER A 387 -10.21 10.71 -20.15
N LEU A 388 -9.76 9.45 -20.20
CA LEU A 388 -8.42 9.05 -19.81
C LEU A 388 -7.54 8.90 -21.06
N PRO A 389 -6.21 9.11 -20.96
CA PRO A 389 -5.31 8.88 -22.07
C PRO A 389 -5.23 7.39 -22.40
N ASN A 390 -4.78 7.05 -23.62
CA ASN A 390 -4.42 5.67 -23.88
C ASN A 390 -3.22 5.27 -22.99
N PHE A 391 -3.22 4.04 -22.49
CA PHE A 391 -2.20 3.61 -21.52
C PHE A 391 -0.90 3.09 -22.17
N THR A 392 -0.63 3.46 -23.43
CA THR A 392 0.49 2.92 -24.22
C THR A 392 1.85 3.15 -23.55
N HIS A 393 2.00 4.25 -22.83
CA HIS A 393 3.24 4.61 -22.14
C HIS A 393 3.30 4.18 -20.68
N LEU A 394 2.29 3.47 -20.18
CA LEU A 394 2.16 3.13 -18.76
C LEU A 394 2.19 1.61 -18.47
N PRO A 395 3.10 0.81 -19.05
CA PRO A 395 3.02 -0.65 -19.02
C PRO A 395 3.11 -1.29 -17.62
N LYS A 396 3.50 -0.52 -16.60
CA LYS A 396 3.64 -0.95 -15.21
C LYS A 396 2.49 -0.47 -14.30
N LEU A 397 1.50 0.22 -14.86
CA LEU A 397 0.38 0.74 -14.09
C LEU A 397 -0.41 -0.43 -13.50
N TYR A 398 -0.52 -0.44 -12.18
CA TYR A 398 -1.25 -1.47 -11.45
C TYR A 398 -2.43 -0.90 -10.65
N ASN A 399 -2.38 0.39 -10.29
CA ASN A 399 -3.42 1.09 -9.53
C ASN A 399 -3.86 2.33 -10.29
N LEU A 400 -5.12 2.36 -10.70
CA LEU A 400 -5.75 3.50 -11.36
C LEU A 400 -6.96 3.96 -10.55
N GLU A 401 -6.90 5.21 -10.11
CA GLU A 401 -7.94 5.90 -9.37
C GLU A 401 -8.38 7.14 -10.16
N ALA A 402 -9.63 7.15 -10.61
CA ALA A 402 -10.27 8.25 -11.35
C ALA A 402 -11.74 8.46 -10.92
N GLU A 403 -12.02 8.29 -9.63
CA GLU A 403 -13.31 8.57 -9.00
C GLU A 403 -13.72 10.04 -9.20
N ARG A 404 -15.02 10.34 -9.24
CA ARG A 404 -15.56 11.71 -9.23
C ARG A 404 -14.96 12.58 -10.34
N ASN A 405 -15.16 12.11 -11.57
CA ASN A 405 -14.79 12.80 -12.80
C ASN A 405 -16.01 12.88 -13.74
N GLN A 406 -15.79 13.18 -15.02
CA GLN A 406 -16.84 13.27 -16.04
C GLN A 406 -16.62 12.24 -17.16
N LEU A 407 -15.98 11.11 -16.85
CA LEU A 407 -15.61 10.09 -17.83
C LEU A 407 -16.86 9.47 -18.45
N SER A 408 -16.94 9.48 -19.78
CA SER A 408 -18.01 8.81 -20.52
C SER A 408 -17.62 7.39 -20.97
N SER A 409 -16.32 7.09 -20.98
CA SER A 409 -15.75 5.79 -21.30
C SER A 409 -14.39 5.61 -20.62
N VAL A 410 -13.91 4.36 -20.56
CA VAL A 410 -12.55 4.00 -20.13
C VAL A 410 -11.84 3.26 -21.27
N PRO A 411 -10.57 3.58 -21.59
CA PRO A 411 -9.81 2.85 -22.61
C PRO A 411 -9.66 1.36 -22.28
N ASN A 412 -9.38 0.54 -23.29
CA ASN A 412 -9.09 -0.88 -23.05
C ASN A 412 -7.77 -1.07 -22.27
N PHE A 413 -7.64 -2.22 -21.62
CA PHE A 413 -6.51 -2.52 -20.74
C PHE A 413 -5.37 -3.31 -21.43
N SER A 414 -5.33 -3.36 -22.75
CA SER A 414 -4.32 -4.15 -23.50
C SER A 414 -2.88 -3.73 -23.22
N LYS A 415 -2.67 -2.46 -22.86
CA LYS A 415 -1.36 -1.88 -22.54
C LYS A 415 -1.00 -1.91 -21.06
N ILE A 416 -1.95 -2.26 -20.18
CA ILE A 416 -1.74 -2.33 -18.72
C ILE A 416 -2.19 -3.69 -18.14
N PRO A 417 -1.54 -4.79 -18.57
CA PRO A 417 -1.94 -6.15 -18.16
C PRO A 417 -1.76 -6.43 -16.66
N GLN A 418 -1.03 -5.56 -15.94
CA GLN A 418 -0.79 -5.67 -14.50
C GLN A 418 -1.82 -4.95 -13.63
N LEU A 419 -2.85 -4.33 -14.24
CA LEU A 419 -3.89 -3.61 -13.51
C LEU A 419 -4.56 -4.53 -12.49
N SER A 420 -4.45 -4.15 -11.21
CA SER A 420 -4.95 -4.90 -10.06
C SER A 420 -6.07 -4.14 -9.34
N TYR A 421 -6.01 -2.81 -9.36
CA TYR A 421 -7.02 -1.95 -8.75
C TYR A 421 -7.51 -0.92 -9.76
N LEU A 422 -8.82 -0.90 -9.99
CA LEU A 422 -9.49 0.09 -10.83
C LEU A 422 -10.63 0.74 -10.05
N GLU A 423 -10.56 2.06 -9.90
CA GLU A 423 -11.59 2.91 -9.32
C GLU A 423 -12.00 3.98 -10.34
N VAL A 424 -13.25 3.91 -10.81
CA VAL A 424 -13.86 4.87 -11.74
C VAL A 424 -15.30 5.20 -11.34
N SER A 425 -15.62 5.08 -10.04
CA SER A 425 -16.93 5.41 -9.50
C SER A 425 -17.25 6.91 -9.63
N SER A 426 -18.54 7.26 -9.58
CA SER A 426 -19.00 8.65 -9.69
C SER A 426 -18.54 9.31 -11.01
N ASN A 427 -18.85 8.67 -12.13
CA ASN A 427 -18.56 9.13 -13.49
C ASN A 427 -19.84 9.05 -14.36
N LYS A 428 -19.70 9.16 -15.68
CA LYS A 428 -20.80 9.10 -16.66
C LYS A 428 -20.69 7.86 -17.56
N LEU A 429 -20.09 6.78 -17.08
CA LEU A 429 -19.84 5.57 -17.87
C LEU A 429 -21.15 4.87 -18.20
N LYS A 430 -21.42 4.66 -19.50
CA LYS A 430 -22.57 3.88 -19.99
C LYS A 430 -22.24 2.40 -20.19
N ALA A 431 -20.97 2.10 -20.43
CA ALA A 431 -20.44 0.75 -20.57
C ALA A 431 -19.00 0.70 -20.08
N LEU A 432 -18.53 -0.51 -19.77
CA LEU A 432 -17.12 -0.79 -19.50
C LEU A 432 -16.47 -1.46 -20.73
N PRO A 433 -15.16 -1.28 -20.94
CA PRO A 433 -14.43 -2.00 -21.98
C PRO A 433 -14.32 -3.50 -21.65
N ASP A 434 -13.82 -4.28 -22.60
CA ASP A 434 -13.49 -5.68 -22.38
C ASP A 434 -12.28 -5.83 -21.42
N PHE A 435 -12.43 -6.69 -20.41
CA PHE A 435 -11.41 -6.98 -19.39
C PHE A 435 -10.50 -8.18 -19.72
N ARG A 436 -10.53 -8.74 -20.93
CA ARG A 436 -9.71 -9.91 -21.33
C ARG A 436 -8.20 -9.76 -21.08
N TYR A 437 -7.71 -8.52 -21.06
CA TYR A 437 -6.31 -8.18 -20.82
C TYR A 437 -5.98 -7.88 -19.35
N ALA A 438 -6.96 -7.47 -18.54
CA ALA A 438 -6.78 -7.14 -17.12
C ALA A 438 -6.91 -8.39 -16.23
N ARG A 439 -6.07 -9.40 -16.48
CA ARG A 439 -6.15 -10.71 -15.81
C ARG A 439 -5.72 -10.71 -14.34
N GLU A 440 -5.00 -9.68 -13.92
CA GLU A 440 -4.53 -9.50 -12.56
C GLU A 440 -5.49 -8.62 -11.72
N LEU A 441 -6.63 -8.20 -12.29
CA LEU A 441 -7.59 -7.34 -11.61
C LEU A 441 -8.13 -8.03 -10.35
N PHE A 442 -7.98 -7.35 -9.22
CA PHE A 442 -8.36 -7.81 -7.89
C PHE A 442 -9.57 -7.04 -7.35
N THR A 443 -9.61 -5.73 -7.58
CA THR A 443 -10.69 -4.83 -7.16
C THR A 443 -11.17 -3.99 -8.33
N LEU A 444 -12.49 -4.01 -8.55
CA LEU A 444 -13.19 -3.14 -9.48
C LEU A 444 -14.21 -2.29 -8.73
N LYS A 445 -14.12 -0.97 -8.86
CA LYS A 445 -15.10 -0.02 -8.34
C LYS A 445 -15.60 0.90 -9.45
N VAL A 446 -16.91 0.83 -9.68
CA VAL A 446 -17.64 1.50 -10.77
C VAL A 446 -18.99 2.03 -10.28
N GLU A 447 -19.11 2.29 -8.98
CA GLU A 447 -20.36 2.76 -8.35
C GLU A 447 -20.80 4.10 -8.94
N SER A 448 -22.09 4.43 -8.86
CA SER A 448 -22.61 5.75 -9.25
C SER A 448 -22.21 6.13 -10.70
N ASN A 449 -22.53 5.24 -11.64
CA ASN A 449 -22.34 5.43 -13.09
C ASN A 449 -23.69 5.19 -13.81
N GLN A 450 -23.66 5.05 -15.14
CA GLN A 450 -24.83 4.80 -15.98
C GLN A 450 -24.75 3.43 -16.68
N LEU A 451 -24.04 2.47 -16.09
CA LEU A 451 -23.80 1.16 -16.69
C LEU A 451 -25.11 0.40 -16.83
N THR A 452 -25.39 -0.17 -18.00
CA THR A 452 -26.57 -1.00 -18.26
C THR A 452 -26.30 -2.50 -18.14
N ALA A 453 -25.04 -2.90 -18.21
CA ALA A 453 -24.59 -4.27 -18.04
C ALA A 453 -23.17 -4.32 -17.48
N LEU A 454 -22.82 -5.45 -16.87
CA LEU A 454 -21.43 -5.76 -16.53
C LEU A 454 -20.81 -6.66 -17.60
N PRO A 455 -19.49 -6.54 -17.87
CA PRO A 455 -18.80 -7.40 -18.81
C PRO A 455 -18.57 -8.81 -18.24
N ASP A 456 -18.29 -9.75 -19.13
CA ASP A 456 -17.82 -11.07 -18.72
C ASP A 456 -16.34 -10.99 -18.31
N PHE A 457 -16.08 -11.14 -17.01
CA PHE A 457 -14.73 -11.06 -16.48
C PHE A 457 -13.97 -12.36 -16.70
N ARG A 458 -12.81 -12.27 -17.36
CA ARG A 458 -11.87 -13.39 -17.55
C ARG A 458 -10.81 -13.49 -16.43
N SER A 459 -10.75 -12.51 -15.52
CA SER A 459 -9.81 -12.52 -14.39
C SER A 459 -10.20 -13.59 -13.38
N THR A 460 -9.28 -14.50 -13.05
CA THR A 460 -9.48 -15.45 -11.94
C THR A 460 -9.17 -14.82 -10.59
N ASN A 461 -8.59 -13.62 -10.54
CA ASN A 461 -8.09 -12.97 -9.33
C ASN A 461 -9.08 -11.97 -8.71
N LEU A 462 -10.15 -11.62 -9.43
CA LEU A 462 -11.11 -10.61 -9.02
C LEU A 462 -11.82 -11.04 -7.74
N ARG A 463 -11.75 -10.20 -6.70
CA ARG A 463 -12.29 -10.48 -5.37
C ARG A 463 -13.43 -9.56 -4.98
N VAL A 464 -13.42 -8.34 -5.51
CA VAL A 464 -14.30 -7.29 -5.07
C VAL A 464 -14.84 -6.56 -6.29
N ILE A 465 -16.16 -6.55 -6.44
CA ILE A 465 -16.87 -5.74 -7.44
C ILE A 465 -17.84 -4.82 -6.71
N HIS A 466 -17.62 -3.51 -6.86
CA HIS A 466 -18.52 -2.48 -6.41
C HIS A 466 -19.17 -1.80 -7.62
N ALA A 467 -20.47 -2.01 -7.81
CA ALA A 467 -21.22 -1.50 -8.95
C ALA A 467 -22.61 -0.98 -8.53
N ASP A 468 -22.73 -0.53 -7.28
CA ASP A 468 -23.94 0.10 -6.75
C ASP A 468 -24.33 1.36 -7.55
N LYS A 469 -25.61 1.73 -7.52
CA LYS A 469 -26.14 2.97 -8.12
C LYS A 469 -25.79 3.09 -9.60
N ASN A 470 -26.20 2.09 -10.38
CA ASN A 470 -26.06 2.07 -11.84
C ASN A 470 -27.44 1.80 -12.48
N ARG A 471 -27.46 1.46 -13.77
CA ARG A 471 -28.67 1.05 -14.52
C ARG A 471 -28.57 -0.41 -14.95
N ILE A 472 -27.83 -1.23 -14.21
CA ILE A 472 -27.48 -2.60 -14.62
C ILE A 472 -28.75 -3.43 -14.64
N SER A 473 -29.09 -3.98 -15.80
CA SER A 473 -30.21 -4.92 -15.97
C SER A 473 -29.74 -6.33 -16.27
N LYS A 474 -28.51 -6.49 -16.76
CA LYS A 474 -27.91 -7.77 -17.14
C LYS A 474 -26.59 -8.02 -16.41
N VAL A 475 -26.54 -9.14 -15.69
CA VAL A 475 -25.33 -9.66 -15.04
C VAL A 475 -24.91 -10.96 -15.74
N PRO A 476 -23.68 -11.06 -16.30
CA PRO A 476 -23.22 -12.28 -16.98
C PRO A 476 -23.05 -13.47 -16.04
N ASN A 477 -23.07 -14.68 -16.61
CA ASN A 477 -22.69 -15.88 -15.90
C ASN A 477 -21.16 -15.96 -15.77
N TRP A 478 -20.63 -15.44 -14.67
CA TRP A 478 -19.20 -15.33 -14.38
C TRP A 478 -18.55 -16.67 -13.97
N LYS A 479 -18.51 -17.64 -14.88
CA LYS A 479 -17.96 -19.00 -14.63
C LYS A 479 -16.51 -19.02 -14.12
N ASN A 480 -15.74 -17.97 -14.39
CA ASN A 480 -14.31 -17.87 -14.02
C ASN A 480 -14.06 -17.18 -12.68
N LEU A 481 -15.04 -16.52 -12.08
CA LEU A 481 -14.88 -15.70 -10.88
C LEU A 481 -14.89 -16.51 -9.56
N ARG A 482 -14.10 -17.59 -9.51
CA ARG A 482 -14.05 -18.50 -8.36
C ARG A 482 -13.56 -17.86 -7.05
N ASN A 483 -12.78 -16.78 -7.16
CA ASN A 483 -12.19 -16.06 -6.03
C ASN A 483 -12.99 -14.80 -5.62
N LEU A 484 -14.16 -14.55 -6.21
CA LEU A 484 -14.98 -13.40 -5.88
C LEU A 484 -15.49 -13.53 -4.44
N GLN A 485 -15.31 -12.48 -3.64
CA GLN A 485 -15.66 -12.46 -2.21
C GLN A 485 -16.81 -11.52 -1.91
N SER A 486 -16.84 -10.36 -2.59
CA SER A 486 -17.85 -9.34 -2.37
C SER A 486 -18.39 -8.80 -3.69
N LEU A 487 -19.71 -8.77 -3.79
CA LEU A 487 -20.46 -8.26 -4.93
C LEU A 487 -21.49 -7.24 -4.45
N TYR A 488 -21.32 -5.98 -4.82
CA TYR A 488 -22.22 -4.88 -4.50
C TYR A 488 -22.91 -4.40 -5.79
N LEU A 489 -24.23 -4.58 -5.83
CA LEU A 489 -25.12 -4.28 -6.96
C LEU A 489 -26.40 -3.55 -6.52
N LYS A 490 -26.40 -2.93 -5.32
CA LYS A 490 -27.53 -2.18 -4.78
C LYS A 490 -27.93 -1.02 -5.71
N ASN A 491 -29.23 -0.69 -5.77
CA ASN A 491 -29.76 0.40 -6.59
C ASN A 491 -29.41 0.22 -8.08
N ASN A 492 -29.94 -0.84 -8.70
CA ASN A 492 -29.78 -1.14 -10.12
C ASN A 492 -31.15 -1.56 -10.71
N GLN A 493 -31.15 -2.08 -11.95
CA GLN A 493 -32.36 -2.51 -12.68
C GLN A 493 -32.39 -4.03 -12.90
N ILE A 494 -31.78 -4.80 -12.01
CA ILE A 494 -31.60 -6.24 -12.18
C ILE A 494 -32.91 -6.96 -11.88
N LYS A 495 -33.42 -7.70 -12.88
CA LYS A 495 -34.67 -8.49 -12.74
C LYS A 495 -34.42 -9.93 -12.30
N SER A 496 -33.26 -10.47 -12.64
CA SER A 496 -32.84 -11.84 -12.34
C SER A 496 -31.33 -11.92 -12.21
N MET A 497 -30.86 -12.76 -11.29
CA MET A 497 -29.44 -13.04 -11.11
C MET A 497 -29.06 -14.38 -11.76
N PRO A 498 -27.85 -14.49 -12.35
CA PRO A 498 -27.31 -15.79 -12.77
C PRO A 498 -27.02 -16.66 -11.54
N ASN A 499 -26.78 -17.96 -11.79
CA ASN A 499 -26.41 -18.87 -10.74
C ASN A 499 -24.95 -18.69 -10.30
N PHE A 500 -24.69 -18.83 -9.00
CA PHE A 500 -23.40 -18.63 -8.36
C PHE A 500 -22.68 -19.91 -7.95
N TYR A 501 -23.07 -21.08 -8.47
CA TYR A 501 -22.46 -22.38 -8.13
C TYR A 501 -20.92 -22.44 -8.21
N TYR A 502 -20.28 -21.58 -9.00
CA TYR A 502 -18.83 -21.56 -9.20
C TYR A 502 -18.07 -20.64 -8.23
N MET A 503 -18.76 -19.87 -7.38
CA MET A 503 -18.15 -18.82 -6.54
C MET A 503 -17.91 -19.30 -5.11
N ASP A 504 -16.98 -20.23 -4.93
CA ASP A 504 -16.68 -20.90 -3.66
C ASP A 504 -16.26 -19.94 -2.52
N GLU A 505 -15.73 -18.77 -2.87
CA GLU A 505 -15.17 -17.78 -1.93
C GLU A 505 -16.11 -16.60 -1.63
N LEU A 506 -17.33 -16.62 -2.16
CA LEU A 506 -18.30 -15.53 -2.04
C LEU A 506 -18.80 -15.41 -0.59
N LYS A 507 -18.89 -14.17 -0.09
CA LYS A 507 -19.26 -13.87 1.30
C LYS A 507 -20.36 -12.82 1.41
N TYR A 508 -20.33 -11.82 0.53
CA TYR A 508 -21.25 -10.69 0.58
C TYR A 508 -21.86 -10.45 -0.79
N VAL A 509 -23.19 -10.40 -0.84
CA VAL A 509 -23.97 -10.08 -2.04
C VAL A 509 -25.03 -9.05 -1.66
N HIS A 510 -24.85 -7.82 -2.13
CA HIS A 510 -25.77 -6.73 -1.88
C HIS A 510 -26.56 -6.41 -3.15
N LEU A 511 -27.86 -6.65 -3.12
CA LEU A 511 -28.79 -6.58 -4.25
C LEU A 511 -30.00 -5.68 -3.96
N GLN A 512 -30.06 -5.02 -2.81
CA GLN A 512 -31.20 -4.21 -2.41
C GLN A 512 -31.56 -3.16 -3.47
N ASN A 513 -32.83 -2.79 -3.53
CA ASN A 513 -33.33 -1.80 -4.47
C ASN A 513 -33.04 -2.19 -5.93
N ASN A 514 -33.31 -3.45 -6.26
CA ASN A 514 -33.42 -3.96 -7.62
C ASN A 514 -34.81 -4.57 -7.82
N PRO A 515 -35.37 -4.55 -9.04
CA PRO A 515 -36.65 -5.20 -9.37
C PRO A 515 -36.51 -6.73 -9.49
N LEU A 516 -35.87 -7.39 -8.51
CA LEU A 516 -35.65 -8.83 -8.51
C LEU A 516 -36.98 -9.56 -8.31
N LYS A 517 -37.31 -10.47 -9.24
CA LYS A 517 -38.48 -11.36 -9.09
C LYS A 517 -38.28 -12.39 -7.98
N LYS A 518 -37.03 -12.82 -7.77
CA LYS A 518 -36.63 -13.80 -6.76
C LYS A 518 -35.18 -13.54 -6.37
N CYS A 519 -34.90 -13.66 -5.08
CA CYS A 519 -33.53 -13.66 -4.57
C CYS A 519 -32.76 -14.86 -5.14
N PRO A 520 -31.49 -14.69 -5.58
CA PRO A 520 -30.68 -15.83 -5.99
C PRO A 520 -30.52 -16.82 -4.83
N THR A 521 -30.66 -18.11 -5.15
CA THR A 521 -30.30 -19.19 -4.24
C THR A 521 -28.83 -19.56 -4.44
N PHE A 522 -28.19 -19.98 -3.36
CA PHE A 522 -26.80 -20.40 -3.35
C PHE A 522 -26.74 -21.88 -2.96
N PRO A 523 -25.79 -22.66 -3.48
CA PRO A 523 -25.59 -24.04 -3.04
C PRO A 523 -25.30 -24.11 -1.53
N ASP A 524 -25.69 -25.21 -0.89
CA ASP A 524 -25.46 -25.45 0.53
C ASP A 524 -23.98 -25.41 0.94
N SER A 525 -23.05 -25.57 0.01
CA SER A 525 -21.61 -25.35 0.24
C SER A 525 -21.30 -23.91 0.66
N LEU A 526 -22.18 -22.96 0.36
CA LEU A 526 -22.05 -21.53 0.60
C LEU A 526 -22.93 -21.02 1.77
N ARG A 527 -23.14 -21.85 2.80
CA ARG A 527 -23.91 -21.59 4.05
C ARG A 527 -23.62 -20.29 4.82
N ARG A 528 -22.65 -19.47 4.39
CA ARG A 528 -22.21 -18.23 5.07
C ARG A 528 -22.38 -16.96 4.23
N ILE A 529 -22.99 -17.02 3.06
CA ILE A 529 -23.19 -15.83 2.23
C ILE A 529 -24.23 -14.93 2.89
N LYS A 530 -23.83 -13.69 3.15
CA LYS A 530 -24.77 -12.63 3.52
C LYS A 530 -25.34 -12.04 2.23
N VAL A 531 -26.60 -12.37 1.97
CA VAL A 531 -27.36 -11.87 0.83
C VAL A 531 -28.41 -10.91 1.35
N SER A 532 -28.47 -9.73 0.76
CA SER A 532 -29.51 -8.75 1.02
C SER A 532 -30.12 -8.34 -0.31
N CYS A 533 -31.35 -8.78 -0.58
CA CYS A 533 -32.07 -8.53 -1.83
C CYS A 533 -33.26 -7.62 -1.59
#